data_AF-A0A7V6Z2K9-F1
#
_entry.id   AF-A0A7V6Z2K9-F1
#
_cell.length_a   1.000
_cell.length_b   1.000
_cell.length_c   1.000
_cell.angle_alpha   90.00
_cell.angle_beta   90.00
_cell.angle_gamma   90.00
#
_symmetry.space_group_name_H-M   'P 1'
#
loop_
_entity.id
_entity.type
_entity.pdbx_description
1 polymer ?
#
loop_
_entity_poly.entity_id
_entity_poly.type
_entity_poly.pdbx_seq_one_letter_code
_entity_poly.pdbx_strand_id
1 'polypeptide(L)'
;MKLYALHDRKACAFSSFHVERSDAQASRGFADAVRAKDSVFSKYPEDFELVSLCDVHAEYDDLPTHMAVGAMEFRVVLSASQVVSLDAAASGQLSLLKEA
;
A
#
# COMPACT_ATOMS: atom_id res chain seq x y z
N MET A 1 7.45 5.23 -13.78
CA MET A 1 7.06 4.04 -12.98
C MET A 1 7.41 4.35 -11.54
N LYS A 2 6.89 3.65 -10.53
CA LYS A 2 7.28 3.88 -9.12
C LYS A 2 7.53 2.57 -8.41
N LEU A 3 8.47 2.57 -7.48
CA LEU A 3 8.76 1.44 -6.61
C LEU A 3 7.88 1.53 -5.37
N TYR A 4 7.13 0.46 -5.12
CA TYR A 4 6.27 0.30 -3.96
C TYR A 4 6.75 -0.85 -3.10
N ALA A 5 6.42 -0.80 -1.82
CA ALA A 5 6.65 -1.87 -0.88
C ALA A 5 5.50 -1.95 0.13
N LEU A 6 5.37 -3.13 0.74
CA LEU A 6 4.61 -3.31 1.97
C LEU A 6 5.49 -2.88 3.14
N HIS A 7 5.00 -1.94 3.94
CA HIS A 7 5.61 -1.53 5.20
C HIS A 7 4.88 -2.21 6.36
N ASP A 8 5.61 -3.03 7.11
CA ASP A 8 5.18 -3.54 8.41
C ASP A 8 5.64 -2.56 9.49
N ARG A 9 4.69 -1.79 10.04
CA ARG A 9 4.94 -0.78 11.07
C ARG A 9 5.46 -1.40 12.36
N LYS A 10 5.08 -2.64 12.65
CA LYS A 10 5.41 -3.33 13.90
C LYS A 10 6.78 -3.97 13.84
N ALA A 11 7.15 -4.54 12.70
CA ALA A 11 8.47 -5.10 12.44
C ALA A 11 9.49 -4.04 11.98
N CYS A 12 9.05 -2.82 11.68
CA CYS A 12 9.86 -1.75 11.08
C CYS A 12 10.57 -2.21 9.82
N ALA A 13 9.88 -2.96 8.96
CA ALA A 13 10.46 -3.65 7.81
C ALA A 13 9.66 -3.42 6.53
N PHE A 14 10.37 -3.37 5.40
CA PHE A 14 9.76 -3.38 4.07
C PHE A 14 9.83 -4.76 3.45
N SER A 15 8.77 -5.15 2.76
CA SER A 15 8.66 -6.42 2.03
C SER A 15 7.85 -6.24 0.76
N SER A 16 7.77 -7.29 -0.06
CA SER A 16 6.92 -7.33 -1.26
C SER A 16 7.12 -6.14 -2.20
N PHE A 17 8.36 -5.94 -2.64
CA PHE A 17 8.73 -4.86 -3.55
C PHE A 17 8.17 -5.09 -4.95
N HIS A 18 7.55 -4.07 -5.52
CA HIS A 18 6.97 -4.14 -6.85
C HIS A 18 6.99 -2.77 -7.53
N VAL A 19 7.04 -2.78 -8.86
CA VAL A 19 7.07 -1.55 -9.66
C VAL A 19 5.75 -1.41 -10.39
N GLU A 20 5.06 -0.29 -10.16
CA GLU A 20 3.77 -0.02 -10.79
C GLU A 20 3.77 1.29 -11.56
N ARG A 21 2.81 1.40 -12.49
CA ARG A 21 2.66 2.58 -13.34
C ARG A 21 2.06 3.77 -12.59
N SER A 22 1.24 3.52 -11.56
CA SER A 22 0.56 4.55 -10.79
C SER A 22 0.13 4.06 -9.41
N ASP A 23 -0.12 5.02 -8.51
CA ASP A 23 -0.62 4.77 -7.16
C ASP A 23 -1.98 4.03 -7.22
N ALA A 24 -2.83 4.34 -8.20
CA ALA A 24 -4.13 3.68 -8.36
C ALA A 24 -4.01 2.18 -8.67
N GLN A 25 -2.98 1.75 -9.39
CA GLN A 25 -2.76 0.33 -9.69
C GLN A 25 -2.26 -0.41 -8.45
N ALA A 26 -1.25 0.15 -7.77
CA ALA A 26 -0.70 -0.42 -6.54
C ALA A 26 -1.76 -0.50 -5.42
N SER A 27 -2.53 0.57 -5.22
CA SER A 27 -3.60 0.62 -4.21
C SER A 27 -4.69 -0.41 -4.44
N ARG A 28 -5.06 -0.71 -5.70
CA ARG A 28 -6.04 -1.77 -6.00
C ARG A 28 -5.51 -3.14 -5.61
N GLY A 29 -4.30 -3.47 -6.03
CA GLY A 29 -3.68 -4.77 -5.68
C GLY A 29 -3.53 -4.95 -4.17
N PHE A 30 -3.13 -3.89 -3.47
CA PHE A 30 -3.05 -3.91 -2.01
C PHE A 30 -4.44 -4.06 -1.35
N ALA A 31 -5.45 -3.32 -1.80
CA ALA A 31 -6.79 -3.43 -1.27
C ALA A 31 -7.40 -4.83 -1.50
N ASP A 32 -7.15 -5.45 -2.64
CA ASP A 32 -7.58 -6.82 -2.92
C ASP A 32 -6.88 -7.82 -1.99
N ALA A 33 -5.58 -7.63 -1.74
CA ALA A 33 -4.83 -8.43 -0.77
C ALA A 33 -5.34 -8.24 0.66
N VAL A 34 -5.78 -7.03 1.04
CA VAL A 34 -6.39 -6.76 2.35
C VAL A 34 -7.73 -7.49 2.47
N ARG A 35 -8.55 -7.49 1.43
CA ARG A 35 -9.87 -8.14 1.41
C ARG A 35 -9.82 -9.67 1.34
N ALA A 36 -8.68 -10.26 1.04
CA ALA A 36 -8.56 -11.71 0.99
C ALA A 36 -8.88 -12.34 2.36
N LYS A 37 -9.72 -13.38 2.35
CA LYS A 37 -10.36 -13.97 3.54
C LYS A 37 -9.38 -14.45 4.61
N ASP A 38 -8.18 -14.85 4.21
CA ASP A 38 -7.12 -15.35 5.10
C ASP A 38 -5.91 -14.41 5.19
N SER A 39 -6.07 -13.18 4.72
CA SER A 39 -5.00 -12.19 4.71
C SER A 39 -4.56 -11.82 6.13
N VAL A 40 -3.25 -11.69 6.32
CA VAL A 40 -2.69 -11.12 7.56
C VAL A 40 -3.06 -9.63 7.66
N PHE A 41 -3.28 -8.98 6.52
CA PHE A 41 -3.61 -7.55 6.45
C PHE A 41 -5.02 -7.25 6.97
N SER A 42 -5.99 -8.16 6.79
CA SER A 42 -7.33 -8.00 7.40
C SER A 42 -7.35 -8.32 8.89
N LYS A 43 -6.46 -9.21 9.35
CA LYS A 43 -6.35 -9.58 10.77
C LYS A 43 -5.65 -8.52 11.61
N TYR A 44 -4.65 -7.84 11.04
CA TYR A 44 -3.87 -6.81 11.72
C TYR A 44 -3.78 -5.53 10.86
N PRO A 45 -4.92 -4.85 10.60
CA PRO A 45 -4.97 -3.75 9.64
C PRO A 45 -4.18 -2.50 10.06
N GLU A 46 -3.87 -2.37 11.35
CA GLU A 46 -3.01 -1.30 11.86
C GLU A 46 -1.50 -1.60 11.72
N ASP A 47 -1.11 -2.80 11.31
CA ASP A 47 0.32 -3.12 11.21
C ASP A 47 0.87 -2.86 9.81
N PHE A 48 0.00 -2.73 8.79
CA PHE A 48 0.41 -2.79 7.39
C PHE A 48 -0.01 -1.58 6.57
N GLU A 49 0.95 -1.07 5.78
CA GLU A 49 0.77 0.05 4.88
C GLU A 49 1.42 -0.23 3.52
N LEU A 50 0.76 0.19 2.45
CA LEU A 50 1.39 0.31 1.14
C LEU A 50 2.13 1.65 1.09
N VAL A 51 3.41 1.59 0.74
CA VAL A 51 4.26 2.78 0.64
C VAL A 51 4.86 2.91 -0.76
N SER A 52 5.06 4.17 -1.18
CA SER A 52 5.82 4.54 -2.37
C SER A 52 7.21 4.95 -1.91
N LEU A 53 8.24 4.26 -2.44
CA LEU A 53 9.63 4.45 -2.05
C LEU A 53 10.34 5.48 -2.93
N CYS A 54 10.18 5.40 -4.24
CA CYS A 54 10.75 6.36 -5.19
C CYS A 54 10.09 6.26 -6.56
N ASP A 55 10.28 7.30 -7.38
CA ASP A 55 10.00 7.25 -8.80
C ASP A 55 11.12 6.48 -9.52
N VAL A 56 10.73 5.51 -10.33
CA VAL A 56 11.63 4.74 -11.20
C VAL A 56 11.58 5.37 -12.59
N HIS A 57 12.66 6.07 -12.94
CA HIS A 57 12.91 6.52 -14.31
C HIS A 57 13.29 5.33 -15.20
N ALA A 58 12.82 5.36 -16.45
CA ALA A 58 13.08 4.31 -17.43
C ALA A 58 14.50 4.37 -18.02
N GLU A 59 15.23 5.46 -17.78
CA GLU A 59 16.56 5.73 -18.34
C GLU A 59 17.59 5.67 -17.20
N TYR A 60 18.38 4.61 -17.17
CA TYR A 60 19.43 4.35 -16.17
C TYR A 60 20.82 4.74 -16.70
N ASP A 61 20.95 5.78 -17.52
CA ASP A 61 22.27 6.11 -18.11
C ASP A 61 23.14 7.04 -17.26
N ASP A 62 22.60 7.73 -16.23
CA ASP A 62 23.37 8.80 -15.55
C ASP A 62 23.22 8.88 -14.02
N LEU A 63 22.89 7.79 -13.33
CA LEU A 63 22.83 7.80 -11.87
C LEU A 63 24.20 7.44 -11.25
N PRO A 64 24.84 8.34 -10.47
CA PRO A 64 26.09 8.02 -9.78
C PRO A 64 25.87 6.87 -8.81
N THR A 65 26.74 5.86 -8.88
CA THR A 65 26.65 4.52 -8.29
C THR A 65 26.59 4.49 -6.75
N HIS A 66 26.62 5.65 -6.09
CA HIS A 66 26.63 5.79 -4.65
C HIS A 66 25.78 6.98 -4.21
N MET A 67 24.46 6.83 -4.19
CA MET A 67 23.62 7.69 -3.34
C MET A 67 23.58 7.08 -1.95
N ALA A 68 24.05 7.86 -0.97
CA ALA A 68 23.91 7.51 0.44
C ALA A 68 22.42 7.31 0.75
N VAL A 69 22.08 6.14 1.28
CA VAL A 69 20.74 5.82 1.79
C VAL A 69 20.55 6.56 3.13
N GLY A 70 20.58 7.89 3.08
CA GLY A 70 20.00 8.69 4.15
C GLY A 70 18.50 8.39 4.20
N ALA A 71 17.93 8.35 5.40
CA ALA A 71 16.54 7.99 5.72
C ALA A 71 15.62 8.14 4.49
N MET A 72 15.36 7.05 3.77
CA MET A 72 14.49 7.07 2.60
C MET A 72 13.12 7.51 3.10
N GLU A 73 12.77 8.77 2.86
CA GLU A 73 11.44 9.28 3.13
C GLU A 73 10.49 8.57 2.16
N PHE A 74 9.75 7.60 2.69
CA PHE A 74 8.70 6.93 1.94
C PHE A 74 7.37 7.65 2.17
N ARG A 75 6.49 7.58 1.17
CA ARG A 75 5.14 8.11 1.28
C ARG A 75 4.17 6.97 1.49
N VAL A 76 3.41 7.00 2.58
CA VAL A 76 2.25 6.11 2.77
C VAL A 76 1.20 6.43 1.71
N VAL A 77 0.87 5.42 0.90
CA VAL A 77 -0.14 5.53 -0.15
C VAL A 77 -1.51 5.13 0.37
N LEU A 78 -1.56 4.03 1.13
CA LEU A 78 -2.80 3.44 1.65
C LEU A 78 -2.50 2.51 2.83
N SER A 79 -3.23 2.63 3.94
CA SER A 79 -3.14 1.66 5.04
C SER A 79 -4.18 0.55 4.92
N ALA A 80 -3.91 -0.62 5.49
CA ALA A 80 -4.90 -1.69 5.55
C ALA A 80 -6.14 -1.28 6.38
N SER A 81 -5.95 -0.50 7.45
CA SER A 81 -7.04 0.06 8.26
C SER A 81 -7.96 0.99 7.49
N GLN A 82 -7.42 1.79 6.56
CA GLN A 82 -8.23 2.62 5.67
C GLN A 82 -9.09 1.77 4.74
N VAL A 83 -8.54 0.68 4.17
CA VAL A 83 -9.30 -0.24 3.30
C VAL A 83 -10.46 -0.90 4.06
N VAL A 84 -10.18 -1.46 5.24
CA VAL A 84 -11.20 -2.12 6.07
C VAL A 84 -12.30 -1.13 6.48
N SER A 85 -11.94 0.10 6.85
CA SER A 85 -12.90 1.13 7.26
C SER A 85 -13.83 1.55 6.11
N LEU A 86 -13.30 1.70 4.91
CA LEU A 86 -14.09 2.05 3.71
C LEU A 86 -15.08 0.94 3.34
N ASP A 87 -14.67 -0.33 3.44
CA ASP A 87 -15.55 -1.46 3.15
C ASP A 87 -16.68 -1.60 4.18
N ALA A 88 -16.38 -1.35 5.46
CA ALA A 88 -17.39 -1.34 6.53
C ALA A 88 -18.43 -0.22 6.31
N ALA A 89 -17.98 0.98 5.93
CA ALA A 89 -18.86 2.10 5.63
C ALA A 89 -19.78 1.81 4.43
N ALA A 90 -19.22 1.24 3.34
CA ALA A 90 -19.99 0.85 2.16
C ALA A 90 -21.05 -0.23 2.48
N SER A 91 -20.71 -1.20 3.31
CA SER A 91 -21.63 -2.25 3.74
C SER A 91 -22.78 -1.72 4.60
N GLY A 92 -22.49 -0.78 5.51
CA GLY A 92 -23.51 -0.11 6.34
C GLY A 92 -24.50 0.71 5.52
N GLN A 93 -24.03 1.43 4.51
CA GLN A 93 -24.89 2.20 3.60
C GLN A 93 -25.84 1.32 2.78
N LEU A 94 -25.37 0.15 2.33
CA LEU A 94 -26.20 -0.84 1.62
C LEU A 94 -27.26 -1.47 2.52
N SER A 95 -26.98 -1.62 3.82
CA SER A 95 -27.97 -2.11 4.80
C SER A 95 -29.11 -1.11 4.99
N LEU A 96 -28.78 0.19 5.09
CA LEU A 96 -29.77 1.26 5.30
C LEU A 96 -30.71 1.44 4.09
N LEU A 97 -30.22 1.22 2.87
CA LEU A 97 -31.04 1.28 1.64
C LEU A 97 -31.98 0.09 1.46
N LYS A 98 -31.75 -1.03 2.15
CA LYS A 98 -32.62 -2.23 2.08
C LYS A 98 -33.79 -2.18 3.06
N GLU A 99 -33.74 -1.31 4.06
CA GLU A 99 -34.77 -1.17 5.09
C GLU A 99 -35.77 -0.01 4.83
N ALA A 100 -35.60 0.73 3.72
CA ALA A 100 -36.48 1.81 3.26
C ALA A 100 -37.36 1.36 2.09
#